data_AF-A0A3B0SCE2-F1
#
_entry.id   AF-A0A3B0SCE2-F1
#
_cell.length_a   1.000
_cell.length_b   1.000
_cell.length_c   1.000
_cell.angle_alpha   90.00
_cell.angle_beta   90.00
_cell.angle_gamma   90.00
#
_symmetry.space_group_name_H-M   'P 1'
#
loop_
_entity.id
_entity.type
_entity.pdbx_description
1 polymer ?
#
loop_
_entity_poly.entity_id
_entity_poly.type
_entity_poly.pdbx_seq_one_letter_code
_entity_poly.pdbx_strand_id
1 'polypeptide(L)' 'METYDGIPRPDGSLEFRLQGGNALLDQLAAANLLPAEQAVGIRMILSLLCQPGKGEDNLTSRIEMTPEGHIIANGQRLK' A
#
# COMPACT_ATOMS: atom_id res chain seq x y z
N MET A 1 -5.88 -24.87 16.38
CA MET A 1 -5.69 -24.17 15.10
C MET A 1 -6.69 -23.03 15.08
N GLU A 2 -6.26 -21.82 15.46
CA GLU A 2 -7.15 -20.65 15.47
C GLU A 2 -7.21 -20.06 14.06
N THR A 3 -8.36 -20.28 13.44
CA THR A 3 -8.72 -19.79 12.12
C THR A 3 -9.09 -18.31 12.17
N TYR A 4 -8.68 -17.56 11.16
CA TYR A 4 -9.42 -16.37 10.75
C TYR A 4 -10.51 -16.87 9.79
N ASP A 5 -11.78 -16.81 10.20
CA ASP A 5 -12.97 -17.11 9.37
C ASP A 5 -12.94 -18.44 8.58
N GLY A 6 -12.35 -19.50 9.17
CA GLY A 6 -12.32 -20.84 8.55
C GLY A 6 -11.25 -21.07 7.48
N ILE A 7 -10.37 -20.10 7.24
CA ILE A 7 -9.22 -20.23 6.33
C ILE A 7 -7.95 -20.53 7.17
N PRO A 8 -7.05 -21.44 6.71
CA PRO A 8 -5.74 -21.61 7.35
C PRO A 8 -5.06 -20.24 7.49
N ARG A 9 -4.52 -19.95 8.67
CA ARG A 9 -3.87 -18.66 8.95
C ARG A 9 -2.85 -18.36 7.84
N PRO A 10 -3.03 -17.26 7.09
CA PRO A 10 -2.06 -16.89 6.07
C PRO A 10 -0.73 -16.56 6.75
N ASP A 11 0.30 -17.26 6.32
CA ASP A 11 1.70 -17.05 6.69
C ASP A 11 2.42 -16.59 5.43
N GLY A 12 3.12 -15.47 5.53
CA GLY A 12 3.95 -14.95 4.45
C GLY A 12 3.96 -13.44 4.37
N SER A 13 4.52 -12.93 3.27
CA SER A 13 4.66 -11.50 3.03
C SER A 13 4.19 -11.13 1.64
N LEU A 14 3.63 -9.92 1.53
CA LEU A 14 3.19 -9.30 0.29
C LEU A 14 3.95 -7.99 0.13
N GLU A 15 4.60 -7.83 -1.02
CA GLU A 15 5.37 -6.63 -1.35
C GLU A 15 4.80 -5.98 -2.60
N PHE A 16 4.62 -4.67 -2.54
CA PHE A 16 4.17 -3.85 -3.65
C PHE A 16 5.15 -2.73 -3.94
N ARG A 17 5.27 -2.40 -5.22
CA ARG A 17 6.02 -1.24 -5.70
C ARG A 17 5.16 -0.47 -6.69
N LEU A 18 5.05 0.82 -6.49
CA LEU A 18 4.40 1.77 -7.38
C LEU A 18 5.44 2.75 -7.89
N GLN A 19 5.66 2.76 -9.19
CA GLN A 19 6.59 3.67 -9.88
C GLN A 19 5.80 4.58 -10.81
N GLY A 20 6.06 5.88 -10.77
CA GLY A 20 5.33 6.84 -11.61
C GLY A 20 3.90 7.10 -11.15
N GLY A 21 3.54 6.69 -9.94
CA GLY A 21 2.17 6.77 -9.44
C GLY A 21 1.69 8.21 -9.27
N ASN A 22 2.55 9.09 -8.75
CA ASN A 22 2.22 10.50 -8.62
C ASN A 22 2.09 11.17 -9.99
N ALA A 23 3.04 10.91 -10.90
CA ALA A 23 3.00 11.43 -12.27
C ALA A 23 1.75 10.97 -13.03
N LEU A 24 1.34 9.70 -12.85
CA LEU A 24 0.09 9.19 -13.42
C LEU A 24 -1.12 9.95 -12.90
N LEU A 25 -1.21 10.18 -11.59
CA LEU A 25 -2.32 10.94 -11.00
C LEU A 25 -2.38 12.38 -11.53
N ASP A 26 -1.22 13.03 -11.71
CA ASP A 26 -1.15 14.38 -12.28
C ASP A 26 -1.64 14.40 -13.73
N GLN A 27 -1.24 13.40 -14.54
CA GLN A 27 -1.69 13.29 -15.93
C GLN A 27 -3.19 13.02 -16.04
N LEU A 28 -3.75 12.15 -15.19
CA LEU A 28 -5.18 11.86 -15.17
C LEU A 28 -6.00 13.09 -14.74
N ALA A 29 -5.50 13.86 -13.77
CA ALA A 29 -6.12 15.12 -13.36
C ALA A 29 -6.07 16.17 -14.47
N ALA A 30 -4.90 16.35 -15.11
CA ALA A 30 -4.73 17.29 -16.22
C ALA A 30 -5.61 16.94 -17.43
N ALA A 31 -5.86 15.65 -17.66
CA ALA A 31 -6.74 15.17 -18.73
C ALA A 31 -8.23 15.26 -18.39
N ASN A 32 -8.62 15.73 -17.20
CA ASN A 32 -10.00 15.71 -16.68
C ASN A 32 -10.62 14.30 -16.62
N LEU A 33 -9.78 13.25 -16.54
CA LEU A 33 -10.21 11.86 -16.39
C LEU A 33 -10.36 11.45 -14.93
N LEU A 34 -9.76 12.22 -14.02
CA LEU A 34 -9.84 12.05 -12.58
C LEU A 34 -10.00 13.44 -11.92
N PRO A 35 -11.02 13.67 -11.07
CA PRO A 35 -11.11 14.89 -10.27
C PRO A 35 -9.84 15.14 -9.44
N ALA A 36 -9.36 16.38 -9.41
CA ALA A 36 -8.12 16.74 -8.73
C ALA A 36 -8.18 16.43 -7.22
N GLU A 37 -9.34 16.62 -6.60
CA GLU A 37 -9.58 16.30 -5.18
C GLU A 37 -9.43 14.80 -4.91
N GLN A 38 -9.82 13.94 -5.88
CA GLN A 38 -9.62 12.50 -5.76
C GLN A 38 -8.14 12.13 -5.89
N ALA A 39 -7.40 12.77 -6.79
CA ALA A 39 -5.95 12.56 -6.90
C ALA A 39 -5.24 12.88 -5.57
N VAL A 40 -5.59 14.00 -4.93
CA VAL A 40 -5.09 14.36 -3.59
C VAL A 40 -5.49 13.31 -2.55
N GLY A 41 -6.75 12.88 -2.54
CA GLY A 41 -7.23 11.82 -1.65
C GLY A 41 -6.46 10.51 -1.78
N ILE A 42 -6.22 10.07 -3.02
CA ILE A 42 -5.44 8.86 -3.32
C ILE A 42 -4.01 9.01 -2.81
N ARG A 43 -3.36 10.17 -3.01
CA ARG A 43 -2.00 10.42 -2.50
C ARG A 43 -1.93 10.33 -0.97
N MET A 44 -2.94 10.81 -0.26
CA MET A 44 -2.99 10.68 1.19
C MET A 44 -3.09 9.22 1.64
N ILE A 45 -3.96 8.42 1.01
CA ILE A 45 -4.08 6.98 1.29
C ILE A 45 -2.76 6.26 1.01
N LEU A 46 -2.13 6.54 -0.13
CA LEU A 46 -0.83 5.96 -0.48
C LEU A 46 0.26 6.35 0.54
N SER A 47 0.24 7.57 1.06
CA SER A 47 1.18 8.03 2.09
C SER A 47 1.01 7.32 3.43
N LEU A 48 -0.19 6.78 3.72
CA LEU A 48 -0.44 6.00 4.93
C LEU A 48 -0.02 4.54 4.81
N LEU A 49 -0.09 3.97 3.60
CA LEU A 49 0.13 2.54 3.36
C LEU A 49 1.52 2.22 2.80
N CYS A 50 2.18 3.19 2.18
CA CYS A 50 3.46 3.03 1.53
C CYS A 50 4.55 3.86 2.20
N GLN A 51 5.80 3.47 1.95
CA GLN A 51 7.00 4.21 2.30
C GLN A 51 7.75 4.64 1.02
N PRO A 52 8.57 5.69 1.09
CA PRO A 52 9.43 6.07 -0.02
C PRO A 52 10.34 4.91 -0.47
N GLY A 53 10.29 4.59 -1.76
CA GLY A 53 11.16 3.62 -2.41
C GLY A 53 12.48 4.24 -2.87
N LYS A 54 13.22 3.50 -3.70
CA LYS A 54 14.45 4.02 -4.33
C LYS A 54 14.11 4.86 -5.57
N GLY A 55 14.58 6.10 -5.58
CA GLY A 55 14.40 7.03 -6.71
C GLY A 55 13.15 7.90 -6.57
N GLU A 56 12.98 8.82 -7.52
CA GLU A 56 11.83 9.71 -7.57
C GLU A 56 10.54 8.97 -7.96
N ASP A 57 9.42 9.42 -7.41
CA ASP A 57 8.08 8.85 -7.65
C ASP A 57 8.03 7.32 -7.53
N ASN A 58 8.65 6.81 -6.47
CA ASN A 58 8.70 5.40 -6.17
C ASN A 58 8.17 5.17 -4.74
N LEU A 59 7.14 4.36 -4.63
CA LEU A 59 6.52 3.97 -3.36
C LEU A 59 6.61 2.45 -3.21
N THR A 60 6.95 2.00 -2.01
CA THR A 60 6.99 0.59 -1.68
C THR A 60 6.14 0.30 -0.45
N SER A 61 5.51 -0.86 -0.40
CA SER A 61 4.79 -1.33 0.78
C SER A 61 5.07 -2.80 0.99
N ARG A 62 5.26 -3.21 2.24
CA ARG A 62 5.46 -4.60 2.63
C ARG A 62 4.51 -4.94 3.77
N ILE A 63 3.66 -5.93 3.56
CA ILE A 63 2.74 -6.45 4.56
C ILE A 63 3.16 -7.88 4.89
N GLU A 64 3.41 -8.15 6.17
CA GLU A 64 3.83 -9.45 6.67
C GLU A 64 2.77 -9.99 7.63
N MET A 65 2.42 -11.26 7.44
CA MET A 65 1.53 -12.03 8.29
C MET A 65 2.35 -13.13 8.95
N THR A 66 2.52 -13.06 10.27
CA THR A 66 3.38 -14.01 10.99
C THR A 66 2.60 -15.27 11.42
N PRO A 67 3.29 -16.40 11.68
CA PRO A 67 2.66 -17.61 12.22
C PRO A 67 1.90 -17.34 13.53
N GLU A 68 2.37 -16.41 14.36
CA GLU A 68 1.75 -15.97 15.62
C GLU A 68 0.50 -15.11 15.40
N GLY A 69 0.22 -14.72 14.14
CA GLY A 69 -0.99 -14.01 13.74
C GLY A 69 -0.85 -12.50 13.80
N HIS A 70 0.39 -12.00 13.85
CA HIS A 70 0.68 -10.58 13.78
C HIS A 70 0.60 -10.08 12.35
N ILE A 71 0.12 -8.84 12.20
CA ILE A 71 0.15 -8.13 10.93
C ILE A 71 1.13 -6.97 11.08
N ILE A 72 2.18 -7.00 10.26
CA ILE A 72 3.24 -6.00 10.26
C ILE A 72 3.20 -5.30 8.89
N ALA A 73 2.96 -3.99 8.88
CA ALA A 73 3.01 -3.17 7.68
C ALA A 73 4.22 -2.26 7.74
N ASN A 74 5.13 -2.42 6.78
CA ASN A 74 6.33 -1.61 6.64
C ASN A 74 7.18 -1.56 7.93
N GLY A 75 7.30 -2.70 8.61
CA GLY A 75 7.98 -2.84 9.90
C GLY A 75 7.18 -2.36 11.12
N GLN A 76 6.00 -1.77 10.93
CA GLN A 76 5.12 -1.32 12.01
C GLN A 76 4.04 -2.36 12.30
N ARG A 77 3.86 -2.73 13.56
CA ARG A 77 2.82 -3.67 13.97
C ARG A 77 1.45 -3.01 13.93
N LEU A 78 0.55 -3.57 13.12
CA LEU A 78 -0.86 -3.16 13.04
C LEU A 78 -1.75 -3.97 13.99
N LYS A 79 -1.44 -5.27 14.15
CA LYS A 79 -2.17 -6.21 15.01
C LYS A 79 -1.23 -7.28 15.56
#